data_AF-A0A8C3YQ74-F1
#
_entry.id   AF-A0A8C3YQ74-F1
#
_cell.length_a   1.000
_cell.length_b   1.000
_cell.length_c   1.000
_cell.angle_alpha   90.00
_cell.angle_beta   90.00
_cell.angle_gamma   90.00
#
_symmetry.space_group_name_H-M   'P 1'
#
loop_
_entity.id
_entity.type
_entity.pdbx_description
1 polymer ?
#
loop_
_entity_poly.entity_id
_entity_poly.type
_entity_poly.pdbx_seq_one_letter_code
_entity_poly.pdbx_strand_id
1 'polypeptide(L)'
;MPQFLVRDPTHILIDTIISVPRCQHPEGIKERSPESLQQNPSQATPTARRTPTHVESLQGTGTRATHPKVTSHTAGKGRAAEASEASAEEPSRVPSTARTAAPGTQDTLPPRGQGGGTATGRTEAPSLNTQDTRMTRGPGDQNSRLMAPRTVPAKPQGHSAATVRMPLPDSHGVRALAGVRPTAAVPPERSTQATPASAPPQSPTTQRAQRLQAAHFKSEPQWDFEEEYSLDVGGLQTTCPDSVKIKASKSPWLQNLFLPNLTLFLDSRHFNQSEWVRLEHFAPPYGFMELNFSLVQKVVTRFPPVPQQQLLLAGLPRGSFQCISCAVVGNGGILNNSHMGREIDSHDYVFRLSGAVIKGYEQDVGTRTSFYGFTAFSLTQSLLILGSRGFRHAPLGKDIRYLHFLEGLRDYEWLEALLLNQTLVKKSLFWFRHRPQEAFQEALQMDRYLLLHPDLLRYMKNRFLRSKTLNTAHWRLYRPTTGALLLLTALQLCDQVSAYGFITEGHERFSDHYYDKSWKRTIFYINHDFKLERTLWKRLQDEGIIRLYRRPVAPKPTI
;
A
#
# COMPACT_ATOMS: atom_id res chain seq x y z
N MET A 1 -5.84 40.15 -34.51
CA MET A 1 -5.38 38.86 -33.95
C MET A 1 -4.05 39.09 -33.24
N PRO A 2 -3.83 38.40 -32.10
CA PRO A 2 -2.55 37.76 -31.83
C PRO A 2 -2.73 36.24 -31.68
N GLN A 3 -1.63 35.49 -31.74
CA GLN A 3 -1.64 34.02 -31.73
C GLN A 3 -1.68 33.47 -30.30
N PHE A 4 -2.56 32.51 -30.03
CA PHE A 4 -2.48 31.70 -28.81
C PHE A 4 -1.39 30.63 -28.98
N LEU A 5 -0.32 30.72 -28.19
CA LEU A 5 0.56 29.56 -27.99
C LEU A 5 -0.20 28.48 -27.23
N VAL A 6 -0.33 27.31 -27.85
CA VAL A 6 -0.79 26.09 -27.16
C VAL A 6 0.27 25.72 -26.11
N ARG A 7 -0.10 25.72 -24.83
CA ARG A 7 0.76 25.20 -23.76
C ARG A 7 0.69 23.67 -23.72
N ASP A 8 1.86 23.06 -23.56
CA ASP A 8 2.07 21.62 -23.51
C ASP A 8 1.39 20.98 -22.26
N PRO A 9 0.53 19.96 -22.42
CA PRO A 9 -0.22 19.34 -21.31
C PRO A 9 0.55 18.18 -20.63
N THR A 10 1.80 18.40 -20.23
CA THR A 10 2.67 17.37 -19.61
C THR A 10 2.60 17.27 -18.08
N HIS A 11 1.65 17.97 -17.44
CA HIS A 11 1.42 17.93 -15.98
C HIS A 11 0.19 17.09 -15.57
N ILE A 12 0.34 15.76 -15.54
CA ILE A 12 -0.54 14.84 -14.80
C ILE A 12 0.37 13.93 -13.97
N LEU A 13 0.02 13.70 -12.70
CA LEU A 13 0.88 13.00 -11.72
C LEU A 13 0.15 11.80 -11.08
N ILE A 14 0.96 10.78 -10.73
CA ILE A 14 0.54 9.39 -10.52
C ILE A 14 -0.37 9.15 -9.30
N ASP A 15 -0.55 10.12 -8.39
CA ASP A 15 -1.26 9.95 -7.11
C ASP A 15 -2.37 10.98 -6.81
N THR A 16 -3.05 11.58 -7.80
CA THR A 16 -4.28 12.36 -7.51
C THR A 16 -5.40 12.24 -8.56
N ILE A 17 -6.54 11.67 -8.14
CA ILE A 17 -7.92 12.17 -8.28
C ILE A 17 -8.84 11.20 -7.53
N ILE A 18 -9.70 11.72 -6.65
CA ILE A 18 -10.88 11.05 -6.09
C ILE A 18 -12.06 12.00 -6.26
N SER A 19 -13.20 11.49 -6.72
CA SER A 19 -14.34 12.31 -7.13
C SER A 19 -15.13 12.86 -5.92
N VAL A 20 -15.20 14.19 -5.80
CA VAL A 20 -16.17 14.88 -4.95
C VAL A 20 -17.37 15.30 -5.83
N PRO A 21 -18.63 15.14 -5.36
CA PRO A 21 -19.80 15.65 -6.09
C PRO A 21 -19.77 17.18 -6.24
N ARG A 22 -20.34 17.72 -7.32
CA ARG A 22 -20.45 19.17 -7.54
C ARG A 22 -21.37 19.83 -6.50
N CYS A 23 -20.84 20.81 -5.77
CA CYS A 23 -21.60 21.99 -5.35
C CYS A 23 -21.28 23.17 -6.29
N GLN A 24 -22.06 24.25 -6.20
CA GLN A 24 -22.11 25.31 -7.22
C GLN A 24 -21.11 26.48 -6.96
N HIS A 25 -21.25 27.56 -7.75
CA HIS A 25 -20.21 28.57 -8.02
C HIS A 25 -19.75 29.43 -6.81
N PRO A 26 -18.55 30.06 -6.90
CA PRO A 26 -17.93 30.81 -5.81
C PRO A 26 -18.19 32.33 -5.88
N GLU A 27 -17.97 33.01 -4.75
CA GLU A 27 -17.56 34.42 -4.71
C GLU A 27 -16.10 34.52 -4.24
N GLY A 28 -15.38 35.57 -4.69
CA GLY A 28 -13.92 35.62 -4.62
C GLY A 28 -13.36 36.57 -3.55
N ILE A 29 -12.22 36.18 -2.96
CA ILE A 29 -11.39 37.04 -2.10
C ILE A 29 -9.97 37.06 -2.69
N LYS A 30 -9.34 38.24 -2.71
CA LYS A 30 -8.01 38.47 -3.30
C LYS A 30 -6.89 37.87 -2.43
N GLU A 31 -5.93 37.22 -3.08
CA GLU A 31 -4.63 36.95 -2.46
C GLU A 31 -3.85 38.25 -2.20
N ARG A 32 -3.00 38.26 -1.17
CA ARG A 32 -2.03 39.32 -0.91
C ARG A 32 -0.74 38.71 -0.35
N SER A 33 0.38 38.97 -1.03
CA SER A 33 1.70 38.43 -0.66
C SER A 33 2.22 39.04 0.65
N PRO A 34 2.93 38.28 1.50
CA PRO A 34 3.75 38.82 2.56
C PRO A 34 5.19 39.07 2.06
N GLU A 35 5.68 40.30 2.21
CA GLU A 35 7.11 40.61 2.06
C GLU A 35 7.87 40.41 3.37
N SER A 36 9.19 40.30 3.28
CA SER A 36 10.09 40.09 4.42
C SER A 36 10.40 41.38 5.19
N LEU A 37 10.36 41.32 6.52
CA LEU A 37 11.13 42.22 7.38
C LEU A 37 11.93 41.41 8.41
N GLN A 38 13.15 41.87 8.67
CA GLN A 38 14.16 41.19 9.46
C GLN A 38 14.94 42.24 10.25
N GLN A 39 14.74 42.30 11.58
CA GLN A 39 15.68 43.00 12.48
C GLN A 39 15.54 42.57 13.95
N ASN A 40 16.65 42.75 14.66
CA ASN A 40 16.95 42.45 16.07
C ASN A 40 18.27 43.23 16.36
N PRO A 41 18.75 43.44 17.61
CA PRO A 41 18.21 43.08 18.92
C PRO A 41 18.23 44.26 19.93
N SER A 42 17.96 44.00 21.21
CA SER A 42 18.50 44.79 22.34
C SER A 42 18.48 43.97 23.65
N GLN A 43 19.31 44.35 24.61
CA GLN A 43 19.53 43.64 25.87
C GLN A 43 18.94 44.39 27.09
N ALA A 44 18.56 43.66 28.14
CA ALA A 44 18.68 44.10 29.54
C ALA A 44 18.53 42.92 30.53
N THR A 45 19.17 43.01 31.70
CA THR A 45 18.98 42.13 32.87
C THR A 45 19.26 42.93 34.13
N PRO A 46 18.62 42.64 35.29
CA PRO A 46 19.47 42.39 36.46
C PRO A 46 18.94 41.36 37.50
N THR A 47 19.82 40.43 37.85
CA THR A 47 20.26 40.05 39.23
C THR A 47 19.28 39.52 40.29
N ALA A 48 19.74 38.50 41.04
CA ALA A 48 18.99 37.69 42.02
C ALA A 48 19.17 38.06 43.50
N ARG A 49 18.41 37.40 44.40
CA ARG A 49 18.76 37.21 45.84
C ARG A 49 18.30 35.85 46.39
N ARG A 50 18.60 35.57 47.68
CA ARG A 50 18.72 34.20 48.26
C ARG A 50 17.61 33.76 49.24
N THR A 51 17.55 32.44 49.41
CA THR A 51 17.09 31.54 50.52
C THR A 51 17.53 31.92 51.95
N PRO A 52 17.24 31.14 53.05
CA PRO A 52 16.35 29.94 53.26
C PRO A 52 15.48 29.95 54.57
N THR A 53 14.70 28.88 54.83
CA THR A 53 14.52 28.28 56.19
C THR A 53 14.16 26.77 56.16
N HIS A 54 14.52 26.03 57.22
CA HIS A 54 14.12 24.63 57.54
C HIS A 54 12.98 24.63 58.59
N VAL A 55 12.26 23.54 58.91
CA VAL A 55 12.59 22.43 59.85
C VAL A 55 11.46 21.37 59.69
N GLU A 56 11.67 20.06 59.48
CA GLU A 56 12.14 18.97 60.39
C GLU A 56 11.11 18.53 61.49
N SER A 57 11.05 17.28 62.02
CA SER A 57 11.86 16.06 61.81
C SER A 57 11.12 14.77 62.25
N LEU A 58 11.88 13.65 62.31
CA LEU A 58 11.58 12.30 62.86
C LEU A 58 10.70 11.38 61.98
N GLN A 59 10.78 10.04 61.98
CA GLN A 59 11.77 9.01 62.41
C GLN A 59 11.39 7.66 61.73
N GLY A 60 12.20 6.59 61.67
CA GLY A 60 13.62 6.40 61.99
C GLY A 60 14.04 4.91 61.99
N THR A 61 15.15 4.57 61.32
CA THR A 61 15.94 3.29 61.33
C THR A 61 15.24 1.95 60.97
N GLY A 62 15.90 0.91 60.40
CA GLY A 62 17.25 0.78 59.82
C GLY A 62 17.64 -0.65 59.34
N THR A 63 18.70 -0.76 58.53
CA THR A 63 19.57 -1.95 58.24
C THR A 63 19.08 -3.25 57.54
N ARG A 64 19.46 -3.37 56.24
CA ARG A 64 20.38 -4.40 55.62
C ARG A 64 20.01 -5.91 55.52
N ALA A 65 20.27 -6.47 54.31
CA ALA A 65 20.81 -7.82 53.97
C ALA A 65 19.93 -8.91 53.28
N THR A 66 20.25 -9.18 52.00
CA THR A 66 20.39 -10.49 51.28
C THR A 66 19.37 -11.66 51.39
N HIS A 67 18.91 -12.12 50.22
CA HIS A 67 18.73 -13.52 49.72
C HIS A 67 18.37 -14.70 50.66
N PRO A 68 17.43 -15.58 50.25
CA PRO A 68 17.85 -16.77 49.47
C PRO A 68 16.88 -17.22 48.33
N LYS A 69 17.10 -18.44 47.83
CA LYS A 69 16.39 -19.21 46.77
C LYS A 69 16.30 -20.69 47.25
N VAL A 70 15.57 -21.57 46.53
CA VAL A 70 15.48 -23.05 46.76
C VAL A 70 14.49 -23.38 47.92
N THR A 71 13.66 -24.45 47.97
CA THR A 71 13.60 -25.76 47.27
C THR A 71 12.16 -26.22 46.92
N SER A 72 12.03 -27.35 46.20
CA SER A 72 10.82 -28.13 45.89
C SER A 72 10.39 -29.16 46.97
N HIS A 73 9.15 -29.66 46.93
CA HIS A 73 8.70 -30.89 47.64
C HIS A 73 7.62 -31.70 46.89
N THR A 74 7.41 -32.97 47.31
CA THR A 74 6.75 -34.09 46.61
C THR A 74 6.23 -35.13 47.63
N ALA A 75 5.24 -36.02 47.37
CA ALA A 75 4.33 -36.27 46.24
C ALA A 75 3.10 -37.11 46.72
N GLY A 76 2.10 -37.35 45.87
CA GLY A 76 0.86 -38.09 46.21
C GLY A 76 0.48 -39.22 45.23
N LYS A 77 0.06 -40.38 45.76
CA LYS A 77 -0.17 -41.66 45.04
C LYS A 77 -1.49 -41.75 44.25
N GLY A 78 -1.51 -42.61 43.21
CA GLY A 78 -2.69 -43.20 42.55
C GLY A 78 -2.30 -44.44 41.73
N ARG A 79 -3.19 -45.44 41.51
CA ARG A 79 -2.77 -46.79 41.01
C ARG A 79 -3.86 -47.59 40.25
N ALA A 80 -3.56 -48.03 39.02
CA ALA A 80 -4.15 -49.13 38.21
C ALA A 80 -3.19 -49.34 37.00
N ALA A 81 -2.80 -50.53 36.48
CA ALA A 81 -3.52 -51.77 36.09
C ALA A 81 -4.36 -51.54 34.80
N GLU A 82 -4.26 -52.33 33.71
CA GLU A 82 -3.63 -53.64 33.40
C GLU A 82 -2.80 -53.58 32.07
N ALA A 83 -1.77 -54.40 31.80
CA ALA A 83 -1.72 -55.67 31.03
C ALA A 83 -2.46 -55.65 29.65
N SER A 84 -1.97 -56.25 28.53
CA SER A 84 -0.90 -57.25 28.32
C SER A 84 -0.22 -57.16 26.92
N GLU A 85 1.02 -57.71 26.82
CA GLU A 85 1.56 -58.71 25.85
C GLU A 85 1.13 -58.75 24.35
N ALA A 86 1.98 -59.12 23.37
CA ALA A 86 3.40 -59.51 23.37
C ALA A 86 4.10 -59.33 22.00
N SER A 87 5.44 -59.36 22.06
CA SER A 87 6.45 -59.98 21.16
C SER A 87 6.01 -60.86 19.98
N ALA A 88 6.84 -61.13 18.96
CA ALA A 88 8.06 -60.50 18.39
C ALA A 88 8.51 -61.36 17.19
N GLU A 89 9.20 -60.79 16.18
CA GLU A 89 10.26 -61.50 15.42
C GLU A 89 11.12 -60.55 14.56
N GLU A 90 12.40 -60.88 14.44
CA GLU A 90 13.34 -60.36 13.44
C GLU A 90 14.12 -61.58 12.90
N PRO A 91 14.57 -61.57 11.64
CA PRO A 91 15.95 -61.99 11.45
C PRO A 91 16.75 -61.09 10.49
N SER A 92 17.70 -60.36 11.09
CA SER A 92 18.99 -59.92 10.55
C SER A 92 19.50 -60.50 9.22
N ARG A 93 20.09 -59.62 8.40
CA ARG A 93 21.47 -59.83 7.90
C ARG A 93 22.15 -58.51 7.52
N VAL A 94 23.48 -58.52 7.46
CA VAL A 94 24.34 -57.33 7.70
C VAL A 94 25.22 -57.00 6.45
N PRO A 95 26.27 -56.16 6.46
CA PRO A 95 26.38 -55.04 5.51
C PRO A 95 27.47 -55.22 4.45
N SER A 96 27.74 -54.17 3.66
CA SER A 96 29.01 -53.99 2.96
C SER A 96 29.46 -52.53 2.96
N THR A 97 30.77 -52.30 2.90
CA THR A 97 31.43 -50.99 3.15
C THR A 97 32.27 -50.49 1.98
N ALA A 98 32.54 -49.18 2.03
CA ALA A 98 33.26 -48.35 1.05
C ALA A 98 34.56 -48.90 0.44
N ARG A 99 34.93 -48.36 -0.73
CA ARG A 99 36.33 -48.08 -1.11
C ARG A 99 36.48 -47.00 -2.20
N THR A 100 37.73 -46.67 -2.54
CA THR A 100 38.16 -45.36 -3.08
C THR A 100 39.20 -45.52 -4.21
N ALA A 101 39.38 -44.47 -5.02
CA ALA A 101 40.51 -44.17 -5.94
C ALA A 101 40.46 -44.66 -7.42
N ALA A 102 41.33 -44.06 -8.24
CA ALA A 102 41.45 -44.11 -9.72
C ALA A 102 42.89 -44.58 -10.12
N PRO A 103 43.50 -44.38 -11.33
CA PRO A 103 43.08 -43.72 -12.61
C PRO A 103 43.53 -44.40 -13.96
N GLY A 104 43.23 -43.77 -15.11
CA GLY A 104 43.93 -43.96 -16.42
C GLY A 104 43.32 -44.95 -17.45
N THR A 105 43.61 -44.97 -18.77
CA THR A 105 44.31 -44.02 -19.70
C THR A 105 44.01 -44.41 -21.19
N GLN A 106 43.97 -43.43 -22.12
CA GLN A 106 44.10 -43.54 -23.62
C GLN A 106 43.02 -44.25 -24.47
N ASP A 107 42.79 -43.90 -25.75
CA ASP A 107 43.26 -42.76 -26.60
C ASP A 107 42.05 -42.15 -27.42
N THR A 108 41.98 -41.72 -28.70
CA THR A 108 42.85 -41.76 -29.91
C THR A 108 42.50 -40.60 -30.89
N LEU A 109 43.35 -40.35 -31.91
CA LEU A 109 43.20 -39.40 -33.05
C LEU A 109 43.73 -40.10 -34.35
N PRO A 110 43.84 -39.52 -35.60
CA PRO A 110 43.70 -38.12 -36.11
C PRO A 110 42.78 -38.09 -37.38
N PRO A 111 42.99 -37.33 -38.51
CA PRO A 111 43.77 -36.12 -38.84
C PRO A 111 42.95 -35.00 -39.58
N ARG A 112 43.50 -33.85 -40.05
CA ARG A 112 44.56 -32.90 -39.58
C ARG A 112 44.60 -31.72 -40.58
N GLY A 113 44.85 -30.49 -40.12
CA GLY A 113 45.18 -29.32 -40.96
C GLY A 113 46.05 -28.30 -40.20
N GLN A 114 47.08 -27.75 -40.84
CA GLN A 114 48.06 -26.80 -40.26
C GLN A 114 48.04 -25.46 -41.05
N GLY A 115 48.64 -24.34 -40.63
CA GLY A 115 49.36 -23.99 -39.38
C GLY A 115 48.75 -22.73 -38.73
N GLY A 116 49.38 -21.96 -37.82
CA GLY A 116 50.81 -21.74 -37.53
C GLY A 116 51.15 -20.27 -37.84
N GLY A 117 51.65 -19.43 -36.93
CA GLY A 117 51.96 -19.64 -35.50
C GLY A 117 52.24 -18.34 -34.72
N THR A 118 53.06 -18.47 -33.67
CA THR A 118 53.73 -17.45 -32.81
C THR A 118 53.99 -16.03 -33.38
N ALA A 119 54.08 -14.94 -32.60
CA ALA A 119 53.81 -14.69 -31.16
C ALA A 119 53.98 -13.18 -30.83
N THR A 120 53.63 -12.77 -29.59
CA THR A 120 54.13 -11.59 -28.83
C THR A 120 54.23 -10.20 -29.52
N GLY A 121 53.47 -9.22 -29.04
CA GLY A 121 53.66 -7.79 -29.34
C GLY A 121 52.89 -6.89 -28.37
N ARG A 122 53.58 -6.02 -27.63
CA ARG A 122 53.03 -5.19 -26.54
C ARG A 122 52.86 -3.73 -27.01
N THR A 123 52.00 -3.01 -26.29
CA THR A 123 52.03 -1.55 -26.06
C THR A 123 51.26 -0.62 -27.01
N GLU A 124 50.75 0.44 -26.38
CA GLU A 124 50.39 1.76 -26.92
C GLU A 124 49.14 1.97 -27.79
N ALA A 125 48.57 3.16 -27.57
CA ALA A 125 47.50 3.79 -28.31
C ALA A 125 47.96 5.20 -28.70
N PRO A 126 47.32 5.85 -29.68
CA PRO A 126 47.28 7.30 -29.72
C PRO A 126 45.85 7.85 -29.59
N SER A 127 45.76 9.04 -29.04
CA SER A 127 44.59 9.92 -29.04
C SER A 127 44.63 10.89 -30.23
N LEU A 128 43.87 12.00 -30.18
CA LEU A 128 43.73 13.06 -31.21
C LEU A 128 42.74 12.72 -32.35
N ASN A 129 41.89 13.63 -32.85
CA ASN A 129 41.55 14.95 -32.30
C ASN A 129 40.13 15.47 -32.69
N THR A 130 39.61 16.29 -31.78
CA THR A 130 38.61 17.37 -31.90
C THR A 130 38.42 18.03 -33.29
N GLN A 131 37.17 18.27 -33.73
CA GLN A 131 36.58 19.62 -33.89
C GLN A 131 35.13 19.67 -34.44
N ASP A 132 34.42 20.76 -34.10
CA ASP A 132 33.04 21.09 -34.50
C ASP A 132 32.89 21.58 -35.95
N THR A 133 31.68 21.49 -36.50
CA THR A 133 31.06 22.66 -37.18
C THR A 133 29.52 22.61 -37.20
N ARG A 134 28.88 23.64 -37.76
CA ARG A 134 27.54 24.14 -37.38
C ARG A 134 26.55 24.14 -38.55
N MET A 135 25.25 24.13 -38.23
CA MET A 135 24.07 24.28 -39.10
C MET A 135 24.24 25.04 -40.44
N THR A 136 23.58 24.57 -41.52
CA THR A 136 22.45 25.31 -42.13
C THR A 136 21.62 24.52 -43.17
N ARG A 137 20.41 25.07 -43.40
CA ARG A 137 19.30 24.80 -44.35
C ARG A 137 19.60 24.13 -45.73
N GLY A 138 18.66 23.31 -46.21
CA GLY A 138 18.40 23.06 -47.65
C GLY A 138 17.59 24.20 -48.32
N PRO A 139 17.11 24.07 -49.58
CA PRO A 139 15.92 23.22 -49.85
C PRO A 139 15.84 22.63 -51.30
N GLY A 140 14.71 21.97 -51.62
CA GLY A 140 14.29 21.58 -52.99
C GLY A 140 14.31 20.06 -53.26
N ASP A 141 13.28 19.31 -53.71
CA ASP A 141 11.80 19.39 -53.84
C ASP A 141 11.33 18.82 -55.22
N GLN A 142 10.04 18.49 -55.34
CA GLN A 142 9.26 18.07 -56.53
C GLN A 142 9.26 16.58 -56.96
N ASN A 143 8.27 15.83 -56.45
CA ASN A 143 7.02 15.52 -57.20
C ASN A 143 5.98 14.97 -56.20
N SER A 144 4.77 15.51 -56.03
CA SER A 144 3.63 15.74 -56.96
C SER A 144 3.05 14.42 -57.50
N ARG A 145 1.73 14.14 -57.46
CA ARG A 145 0.48 14.93 -57.28
C ARG A 145 -0.38 14.36 -56.10
N LEU A 146 -1.25 15.08 -55.38
CA LEU A 146 -2.46 15.89 -55.75
C LEU A 146 -3.59 15.02 -56.37
N MET A 147 -4.88 15.18 -56.01
CA MET A 147 -5.65 16.43 -55.81
C MET A 147 -6.64 16.46 -54.61
N ALA A 148 -7.41 17.56 -54.51
CA ALA A 148 -8.13 18.08 -53.34
C ALA A 148 -9.68 18.24 -53.57
N PRO A 149 -10.49 18.75 -52.62
CA PRO A 149 -11.95 18.50 -52.56
C PRO A 149 -12.86 19.61 -53.12
N ARG A 150 -14.17 19.31 -53.16
CA ARG A 150 -15.34 20.22 -53.27
C ARG A 150 -16.50 19.62 -52.46
N THR A 151 -17.61 20.25 -52.08
CA THR A 151 -18.12 21.62 -51.80
C THR A 151 -19.66 21.42 -51.62
N VAL A 152 -20.34 22.25 -50.84
CA VAL A 152 -21.76 22.08 -50.44
C VAL A 152 -22.73 22.84 -51.36
N PRO A 153 -23.99 22.35 -51.57
CA PRO A 153 -25.16 23.18 -51.84
C PRO A 153 -26.27 23.05 -50.76
N ALA A 154 -27.31 23.91 -50.83
CA ALA A 154 -28.14 24.31 -49.68
C ALA A 154 -29.59 23.74 -49.62
N LYS A 155 -30.32 24.15 -48.56
CA LYS A 155 -31.76 23.89 -48.30
C LYS A 155 -32.72 24.54 -49.32
N PRO A 156 -34.00 24.13 -49.31
CA PRO A 156 -35.09 25.09 -49.04
C PRO A 156 -35.97 24.75 -47.80
N GLN A 157 -36.91 25.65 -47.48
CA GLN A 157 -38.06 25.51 -46.55
C GLN A 157 -39.36 25.32 -47.37
N GLY A 158 -40.58 25.06 -46.87
CA GLY A 158 -41.11 24.79 -45.52
C GLY A 158 -42.10 23.58 -45.56
N HIS A 159 -43.18 23.45 -44.77
CA HIS A 159 -43.87 24.36 -43.85
C HIS A 159 -44.61 23.61 -42.70
N SER A 160 -45.15 24.37 -41.75
CA SER A 160 -46.13 24.06 -40.69
C SER A 160 -47.32 23.14 -41.09
N ALA A 161 -48.12 22.54 -40.18
CA ALA A 161 -48.03 22.17 -38.74
C ALA A 161 -49.33 21.44 -38.32
N ALA A 162 -49.36 20.75 -37.17
CA ALA A 162 -50.61 20.48 -36.41
C ALA A 162 -50.33 20.10 -34.94
N THR A 163 -51.19 20.56 -34.02
CA THR A 163 -51.18 20.20 -32.59
C THR A 163 -52.42 19.37 -32.27
N VAL A 164 -52.28 18.28 -31.49
CA VAL A 164 -53.42 17.64 -30.80
C VAL A 164 -53.02 17.29 -29.37
N ARG A 165 -53.91 17.57 -28.41
CA ARG A 165 -53.76 17.30 -26.97
C ARG A 165 -55.17 17.25 -26.34
N MET A 166 -55.36 16.46 -25.28
CA MET A 166 -56.60 16.37 -24.48
C MET A 166 -57.79 15.68 -25.20
N PRO A 167 -58.88 15.27 -24.52
CA PRO A 167 -59.22 15.51 -23.10
C PRO A 167 -59.67 14.28 -22.27
N LEU A 168 -59.91 14.51 -20.98
CA LEU A 168 -60.83 13.73 -20.14
C LEU A 168 -62.29 14.17 -20.39
N PRO A 169 -63.28 13.31 -20.13
CA PRO A 169 -64.64 13.70 -19.73
C PRO A 169 -64.81 13.68 -18.20
N ASP A 170 -65.87 14.31 -17.70
CA ASP A 170 -66.12 14.54 -16.26
C ASP A 170 -67.62 14.41 -15.91
N SER A 171 -67.94 14.44 -14.61
CA SER A 171 -69.24 14.81 -14.00
C SER A 171 -70.39 13.78 -13.80
N HIS A 172 -71.26 14.14 -12.83
CA HIS A 172 -72.50 13.50 -12.31
C HIS A 172 -72.34 12.21 -11.47
N GLY A 173 -73.03 12.02 -10.31
CA GLY A 173 -73.77 12.97 -9.47
C GLY A 173 -74.92 12.37 -8.62
N VAL A 174 -75.21 13.00 -7.47
CA VAL A 174 -76.52 13.05 -6.73
C VAL A 174 -76.85 12.02 -5.62
N ARG A 175 -77.05 12.58 -4.41
CA ARG A 175 -77.85 12.17 -3.21
C ARG A 175 -77.36 11.10 -2.21
N ALA A 176 -77.93 11.24 -1.01
CA ALA A 176 -77.75 10.51 0.24
C ALA A 176 -79.07 10.53 1.03
N LEU A 177 -79.18 9.85 2.19
CA LEU A 177 -80.20 10.11 3.22
C LEU A 177 -79.80 9.59 4.62
N ALA A 178 -80.53 10.08 5.64
CA ALA A 178 -80.44 9.93 7.11
C ALA A 178 -80.29 8.49 7.66
N GLY A 179 -80.05 8.23 8.97
CA GLY A 179 -79.98 9.02 10.22
C GLY A 179 -79.51 8.08 11.37
N VAL A 180 -79.52 8.37 12.69
CA VAL A 180 -80.18 9.37 13.55
C VAL A 180 -79.32 9.61 14.81
N ARG A 181 -79.47 10.77 15.49
CA ARG A 181 -78.97 11.11 16.85
C ARG A 181 -80.19 11.44 17.74
N PRO A 182 -80.17 11.24 19.08
CA PRO A 182 -79.45 12.11 20.03
C PRO A 182 -78.82 11.28 21.19
N THR A 183 -78.45 11.71 22.41
CA THR A 183 -78.54 12.91 23.30
C THR A 183 -77.39 12.76 24.34
N ALA A 184 -76.90 13.71 25.14
CA ALA A 184 -77.07 15.17 25.34
C ALA A 184 -75.73 15.74 25.88
N ALA A 185 -75.71 16.66 26.87
CA ALA A 185 -74.52 17.10 27.63
C ALA A 185 -74.85 17.58 29.05
N VAL A 186 -73.88 17.58 29.97
CA VAL A 186 -73.60 18.59 31.04
C VAL A 186 -72.34 18.17 31.86
N PRO A 187 -71.45 19.10 32.30
CA PRO A 187 -70.27 18.86 33.15
C PRO A 187 -70.43 19.52 34.56
N PRO A 188 -69.37 19.70 35.39
CA PRO A 188 -68.19 18.87 35.72
C PRO A 188 -68.12 18.52 37.24
N GLU A 189 -67.17 17.67 37.69
CA GLU A 189 -66.27 17.99 38.83
C GLU A 189 -65.12 16.98 39.05
N ARG A 190 -64.30 17.21 40.09
CA ARG A 190 -63.05 16.47 40.39
C ARG A 190 -63.28 15.14 41.11
N SER A 191 -62.42 14.15 40.82
CA SER A 191 -61.98 13.15 41.79
C SER A 191 -60.54 12.70 41.49
N THR A 192 -59.82 12.25 42.52
CA THR A 192 -58.38 11.92 42.46
C THR A 192 -58.10 10.43 42.57
N GLN A 193 -57.14 9.96 41.75
CA GLN A 193 -56.35 8.72 41.92
C GLN A 193 -57.09 7.38 42.12
N ALA A 194 -57.05 6.56 41.07
CA ALA A 194 -56.77 5.12 41.19
C ALA A 194 -55.98 4.67 39.95
N THR A 195 -54.91 3.88 40.14
CA THR A 195 -54.05 3.40 39.05
C THR A 195 -54.40 1.98 38.65
N PRO A 196 -54.50 1.66 37.34
CA PRO A 196 -54.35 0.28 36.89
C PRO A 196 -53.36 0.11 35.72
N ALA A 197 -52.59 -0.99 35.79
CA ALA A 197 -51.90 -1.71 34.71
C ALA A 197 -51.08 -0.91 33.66
N SER A 198 -49.76 -1.05 33.71
CA SER A 198 -48.87 -0.70 32.58
C SER A 198 -49.08 -1.64 31.39
N ALA A 199 -49.25 -1.06 30.20
CA ALA A 199 -49.24 -1.79 28.93
C ALA A 199 -47.89 -2.53 28.69
N PRO A 200 -47.88 -3.63 27.93
CA PRO A 200 -46.64 -4.34 27.62
C PRO A 200 -45.63 -3.43 26.89
N PRO A 201 -44.31 -3.59 27.11
CA PRO A 201 -43.30 -2.75 26.50
C PRO A 201 -43.33 -2.89 24.98
N GLN A 202 -43.48 -1.76 24.29
CA GLN A 202 -43.37 -1.72 22.83
C GLN A 202 -41.99 -2.20 22.41
N SER A 203 -41.95 -3.17 21.48
CA SER A 203 -40.69 -3.65 20.91
C SER A 203 -39.91 -2.47 20.31
N PRO A 204 -38.61 -2.32 20.59
CA PRO A 204 -37.86 -1.16 20.13
C PRO A 204 -37.80 -1.16 18.59
N THR A 205 -38.54 -0.23 17.98
CA THR A 205 -38.56 -0.02 16.54
C THR A 205 -37.13 0.11 16.06
N THR A 206 -36.67 -0.85 15.25
CA THR A 206 -35.24 -0.97 14.91
C THR A 206 -34.83 0.23 14.06
N GLN A 207 -34.31 1.28 14.71
CA GLN A 207 -33.67 2.39 14.01
C GLN A 207 -32.52 1.79 13.21
N ARG A 208 -32.70 1.73 11.89
CA ARG A 208 -31.66 1.31 10.94
C ARG A 208 -30.45 2.19 11.19
N ALA A 209 -29.41 1.62 11.81
CA ALA A 209 -28.24 2.35 12.27
C ALA A 209 -27.75 3.28 11.16
N GLN A 210 -27.56 4.56 11.47
CA GLN A 210 -27.19 5.54 10.47
C GLN A 210 -25.82 5.18 9.90
N ARG A 211 -25.81 4.73 8.64
CA ARG A 211 -24.62 4.25 7.96
C ARG A 211 -23.52 5.31 8.05
N LEU A 212 -22.38 4.90 8.59
CA LEU A 212 -21.26 5.80 8.88
C LEU A 212 -20.81 6.52 7.60
N GLN A 213 -20.69 7.84 7.72
CA GLN A 213 -20.26 8.74 6.67
C GLN A 213 -19.11 9.58 7.22
N ALA A 214 -17.98 9.57 6.51
CA ALA A 214 -16.80 10.30 6.91
C ALA A 214 -16.98 11.83 6.78
N ALA A 215 -18.07 12.29 6.16
CA ALA A 215 -18.51 13.69 6.21
C ALA A 215 -18.98 14.16 7.60
N HIS A 216 -19.31 13.24 8.52
CA HIS A 216 -19.72 13.60 9.88
C HIS A 216 -18.55 13.91 10.84
N PHE A 217 -17.30 13.69 10.41
CA PHE A 217 -16.12 13.76 11.27
C PHE A 217 -15.08 14.79 10.79
N LYS A 218 -14.68 15.70 11.68
CA LYS A 218 -13.69 16.77 11.41
C LYS A 218 -12.22 16.29 11.44
N SER A 219 -12.01 15.07 11.90
CA SER A 219 -10.73 14.36 12.03
C SER A 219 -11.01 12.87 11.88
N GLU A 220 -9.98 12.02 11.93
CA GLU A 220 -10.15 10.58 12.05
C GLU A 220 -11.03 10.24 13.27
N PRO A 221 -12.08 9.41 13.11
CA PRO A 221 -12.82 8.85 14.24
C PRO A 221 -11.90 8.02 15.13
N GLN A 222 -12.18 7.95 16.43
CA GLN A 222 -11.46 7.06 17.34
C GLN A 222 -12.47 6.14 18.01
N TRP A 223 -12.18 4.85 17.98
CA TRP A 223 -13.03 3.78 18.50
C TRP A 223 -12.32 3.08 19.65
N ASP A 224 -13.07 2.46 20.56
CA ASP A 224 -12.55 1.61 21.62
C ASP A 224 -11.77 0.40 21.07
N PHE A 225 -12.17 -0.11 19.90
CA PHE A 225 -11.47 -1.16 19.15
C PHE A 225 -10.45 -0.65 18.09
N GLU A 226 -9.93 0.59 18.22
CA GLU A 226 -8.93 1.15 17.27
C GLU A 226 -7.64 0.30 17.17
N GLU A 227 -7.31 -0.48 18.20
CA GLU A 227 -6.14 -1.37 18.25
C GLU A 227 -6.49 -2.87 18.12
N GLU A 228 -7.75 -3.21 17.81
CA GLU A 228 -8.14 -4.59 17.46
C GLU A 228 -7.89 -4.88 15.98
N TYR A 229 -7.02 -5.84 15.70
CA TYR A 229 -6.63 -6.29 14.36
C TYR A 229 -6.92 -7.80 14.19
N SER A 230 -7.27 -8.22 12.97
CA SER A 230 -7.34 -9.63 12.61
C SER A 230 -5.96 -10.30 12.72
N LEU A 231 -5.88 -11.46 13.41
CA LEU A 231 -4.65 -12.19 13.71
C LEU A 231 -4.63 -13.60 13.10
N ASP A 232 -3.45 -14.03 12.66
CA ASP A 232 -3.16 -15.37 12.12
C ASP A 232 -2.96 -16.37 13.28
N VAL A 233 -4.05 -17.04 13.67
CA VAL A 233 -4.06 -18.01 14.77
C VAL A 233 -3.26 -19.26 14.39
N GLY A 234 -2.10 -19.45 15.02
CA GLY A 234 -1.13 -20.51 14.68
C GLY A 234 -0.07 -20.09 13.66
N GLY A 235 0.05 -18.80 13.35
CA GLY A 235 0.99 -18.28 12.35
C GLY A 235 2.45 -18.70 12.56
N LEU A 236 3.12 -19.07 11.46
CA LEU A 236 4.45 -19.67 11.45
C LEU A 236 5.52 -18.77 12.08
N GLN A 237 6.30 -19.37 12.98
CA GLN A 237 7.45 -18.73 13.62
C GLN A 237 8.74 -18.98 12.83
N THR A 238 9.60 -17.98 12.77
CA THR A 238 10.92 -18.09 12.12
C THR A 238 11.97 -18.59 13.10
N THR A 239 12.85 -19.45 12.59
CA THR A 239 14.05 -20.00 13.24
C THR A 239 15.30 -19.17 12.95
N CYS A 240 15.25 -18.23 11.99
CA CYS A 240 16.37 -17.36 11.65
C CYS A 240 16.69 -16.43 12.83
N PRO A 241 17.87 -16.53 13.49
CA PRO A 241 18.19 -15.78 14.69
C PRO A 241 18.39 -14.27 14.45
N ASP A 242 18.67 -13.90 13.19
CA ASP A 242 18.85 -12.51 12.73
C ASP A 242 17.56 -11.89 12.16
N SER A 243 16.41 -12.58 12.27
CA SER A 243 15.15 -12.14 11.67
C SER A 243 14.61 -10.82 12.24
N VAL A 244 13.93 -10.05 11.40
CA VAL A 244 13.17 -8.83 11.77
C VAL A 244 12.27 -9.10 12.98
N LYS A 245 11.60 -10.26 13.03
CA LYS A 245 10.72 -10.66 14.12
C LYS A 245 11.47 -10.83 15.44
N ILE A 246 12.60 -11.53 15.44
CA ILE A 246 13.43 -11.75 16.64
C ILE A 246 14.20 -10.49 17.05
N LYS A 247 14.56 -9.61 16.11
CA LYS A 247 15.11 -8.27 16.39
C LYS A 247 14.07 -7.35 17.02
N ALA A 248 12.86 -7.32 16.45
CA ALA A 248 11.76 -6.50 16.94
C ALA A 248 11.34 -6.87 18.37
N SER A 249 11.28 -8.17 18.70
CA SER A 249 10.96 -8.63 20.06
C SER A 249 12.08 -8.36 21.10
N LYS A 250 13.27 -7.93 20.66
CA LYS A 250 14.42 -7.56 21.50
C LYS A 250 14.67 -6.05 21.56
N SER A 251 14.14 -5.27 20.61
CA SER A 251 14.25 -3.81 20.59
C SER A 251 13.27 -3.21 21.61
N PRO A 252 13.71 -2.38 22.57
CA PRO A 252 12.81 -1.68 23.51
C PRO A 252 11.78 -0.77 22.84
N TRP A 253 12.03 -0.35 21.59
CA TRP A 253 11.09 0.43 20.79
C TRP A 253 10.07 -0.46 20.07
N LEU A 254 10.51 -1.55 19.44
CA LEU A 254 9.63 -2.39 18.62
C LEU A 254 8.87 -3.48 19.38
N GLN A 255 9.32 -3.91 20.56
CA GLN A 255 8.68 -5.03 21.29
C GLN A 255 7.17 -4.84 21.57
N ASN A 256 6.70 -3.58 21.63
CA ASN A 256 5.30 -3.23 21.87
C ASN A 256 4.60 -2.67 20.60
N LEU A 257 5.32 -2.47 19.50
CA LEU A 257 4.80 -1.94 18.22
C LEU A 257 4.74 -3.01 17.11
N PHE A 258 5.61 -4.01 17.16
CA PHE A 258 5.68 -5.07 16.17
C PHE A 258 4.73 -6.23 16.52
N LEU A 259 3.74 -6.50 15.65
CA LEU A 259 2.83 -7.63 15.79
C LEU A 259 3.21 -8.68 14.73
N PRO A 260 3.78 -9.85 15.11
CA PRO A 260 4.33 -10.82 14.15
C PRO A 260 3.30 -11.76 13.52
N ASN A 261 2.06 -11.74 14.02
CA ASN A 261 0.98 -12.69 13.73
C ASN A 261 -0.28 -11.99 13.19
N LEU A 262 -0.13 -10.96 12.35
CA LEU A 262 -1.26 -10.31 11.69
C LEU A 262 -1.81 -11.13 10.52
N THR A 263 -3.12 -11.06 10.30
CA THR A 263 -3.73 -11.42 9.00
C THR A 263 -3.21 -10.44 7.95
N LEU A 264 -2.40 -10.92 7.00
CA LEU A 264 -1.75 -10.07 5.99
C LEU A 264 -2.62 -9.88 4.75
N PHE A 265 -3.38 -10.91 4.37
CA PHE A 265 -4.13 -10.98 3.12
C PHE A 265 -5.64 -11.14 3.35
N LEU A 266 -6.42 -10.39 2.56
CA LEU A 266 -7.88 -10.49 2.52
C LEU A 266 -8.30 -11.53 1.47
N ASP A 267 -8.95 -12.59 1.94
CA ASP A 267 -9.53 -13.65 1.11
C ASP A 267 -10.96 -14.01 1.58
N SER A 268 -11.57 -15.01 0.93
CA SER A 268 -12.94 -15.47 1.23
C SER A 268 -13.17 -16.01 2.65
N ARG A 269 -12.12 -16.38 3.41
CA ARG A 269 -12.21 -16.79 4.83
C ARG A 269 -12.14 -15.59 5.76
N HIS A 270 -11.33 -14.59 5.41
CA HIS A 270 -11.13 -13.36 6.18
C HIS A 270 -12.17 -12.27 5.86
N PHE A 271 -13.24 -12.60 5.12
CA PHE A 271 -14.36 -11.70 4.84
C PHE A 271 -15.68 -12.32 5.31
N ASN A 272 -16.21 -11.83 6.44
CA ASN A 272 -17.48 -12.27 7.02
C ASN A 272 -18.29 -11.07 7.56
N GLN A 273 -19.52 -11.31 8.03
CA GLN A 273 -20.42 -10.24 8.46
C GLN A 273 -19.92 -9.46 9.69
N SER A 274 -19.23 -10.11 10.63
CA SER A 274 -18.65 -9.45 11.81
C SER A 274 -17.48 -8.55 11.41
N GLU A 275 -16.60 -9.06 10.54
CA GLU A 275 -15.49 -8.28 9.97
C GLU A 275 -15.97 -7.13 9.09
N TRP A 276 -17.08 -7.27 8.37
CA TRP A 276 -17.71 -6.13 7.68
C TRP A 276 -18.15 -5.05 8.67
N VAL A 277 -18.94 -5.41 9.69
CA VAL A 277 -19.49 -4.45 10.66
C VAL A 277 -18.37 -3.76 11.45
N ARG A 278 -17.30 -4.48 11.80
CA ARG A 278 -16.10 -3.89 12.42
C ARG A 278 -15.40 -2.94 11.45
N LEU A 279 -15.12 -3.38 10.20
CA LEU A 279 -14.32 -2.60 9.26
C LEU A 279 -15.07 -1.45 8.57
N GLU A 280 -16.41 -1.41 8.53
CA GLU A 280 -17.15 -0.25 8.00
C GLU A 280 -17.05 1.01 8.90
N HIS A 281 -16.44 0.90 10.08
CA HIS A 281 -16.05 2.01 10.94
C HIS A 281 -14.79 2.76 10.48
N PHE A 282 -14.03 2.23 9.51
CA PHE A 282 -12.78 2.82 9.03
C PHE A 282 -12.87 3.20 7.55
N ALA A 283 -12.40 4.41 7.21
CA ALA A 283 -12.33 4.85 5.82
C ALA A 283 -11.27 4.06 5.04
N PRO A 284 -11.52 3.69 3.76
CA PRO A 284 -10.49 3.12 2.90
C PRO A 284 -9.21 3.99 2.85
N PRO A 285 -7.99 3.40 2.85
CA PRO A 285 -7.68 1.97 2.72
C PRO A 285 -7.87 1.12 3.99
N TYR A 286 -8.25 1.73 5.12
CA TYR A 286 -8.23 1.11 6.45
C TYR A 286 -9.46 0.26 6.77
N GLY A 287 -10.47 0.26 5.91
CA GLY A 287 -11.71 -0.49 6.07
C GLY A 287 -12.71 -0.22 4.96
N PHE A 288 -13.99 -0.33 5.27
CA PHE A 288 -15.07 -0.35 4.30
C PHE A 288 -16.08 0.80 4.43
N MET A 289 -15.80 1.86 5.21
CA MET A 289 -16.72 2.98 5.37
C MET A 289 -17.11 3.58 4.00
N GLU A 290 -18.40 3.92 3.84
CA GLU A 290 -19.03 4.36 2.59
C GLU A 290 -19.01 3.35 1.41
N LEU A 291 -18.29 2.21 1.48
CA LEU A 291 -18.25 1.19 0.41
C LEU A 291 -19.52 0.32 0.33
N ASN A 292 -19.84 -0.15 -0.87
CA ASN A 292 -20.99 -1.01 -1.11
C ASN A 292 -20.68 -2.48 -0.73
N PHE A 293 -21.37 -3.01 0.29
CA PHE A 293 -21.21 -4.39 0.76
C PHE A 293 -21.28 -5.42 -0.36
N SER A 294 -22.32 -5.37 -1.20
CA SER A 294 -22.54 -6.34 -2.28
C SER A 294 -21.41 -6.33 -3.32
N LEU A 295 -20.80 -5.18 -3.60
CA LEU A 295 -19.62 -5.09 -4.47
C LEU A 295 -18.38 -5.71 -3.80
N VAL A 296 -18.08 -5.34 -2.55
CA VAL A 296 -16.92 -5.86 -1.82
C VAL A 296 -17.03 -7.38 -1.65
N GLN A 297 -18.19 -7.86 -1.19
CA GLN A 297 -18.49 -9.29 -1.08
C GLN A 297 -18.34 -10.02 -2.42
N LYS A 298 -18.92 -9.49 -3.51
CA LYS A 298 -18.87 -10.09 -4.85
C LYS A 298 -17.45 -10.28 -5.39
N VAL A 299 -16.51 -9.38 -5.06
CA VAL A 299 -15.12 -9.51 -5.53
C VAL A 299 -14.26 -10.30 -4.55
N VAL A 300 -14.29 -9.99 -3.25
CA VAL A 300 -13.42 -10.63 -2.24
C VAL A 300 -13.68 -12.13 -2.13
N THR A 301 -14.94 -12.57 -2.19
CA THR A 301 -15.30 -14.00 -2.14
C THR A 301 -14.84 -14.80 -3.37
N ARG A 302 -14.33 -14.14 -4.41
CA ARG A 302 -13.77 -14.79 -5.63
C ARG A 302 -12.25 -14.91 -5.63
N PHE A 303 -11.55 -14.36 -4.63
CA PHE A 303 -10.11 -14.55 -4.50
C PHE A 303 -9.79 -15.88 -3.77
N PRO A 304 -8.86 -16.69 -4.29
CA PRO A 304 -8.47 -17.94 -3.65
C PRO A 304 -7.98 -17.73 -2.21
N PRO A 305 -8.35 -18.61 -1.26
CA PRO A 305 -7.78 -18.60 0.09
C PRO A 305 -6.25 -18.67 0.08
N VAL A 306 -5.59 -17.81 0.84
CA VAL A 306 -4.12 -17.78 0.98
C VAL A 306 -3.72 -18.71 2.13
N PRO A 307 -3.28 -19.96 1.88
CA PRO A 307 -3.40 -21.02 2.89
C PRO A 307 -2.62 -20.77 4.19
N GLN A 308 -1.54 -19.99 4.11
CA GLN A 308 -0.73 -19.52 5.23
C GLN A 308 -0.46 -18.02 5.02
N GLN A 309 -0.73 -17.17 6.02
CA GLN A 309 -0.45 -15.74 5.92
C GLN A 309 1.06 -15.48 5.83
N GLN A 310 1.84 -16.24 6.58
CA GLN A 310 3.32 -16.25 6.55
C GLN A 310 3.88 -17.03 5.34
N LEU A 311 3.42 -16.71 4.12
CA LEU A 311 3.60 -17.54 2.92
C LEU A 311 5.06 -17.78 2.50
N LEU A 312 6.00 -16.90 2.88
CA LEU A 312 7.42 -17.09 2.61
C LEU A 312 8.06 -18.12 3.55
N LEU A 313 7.76 -18.03 4.85
CA LEU A 313 8.17 -19.04 5.84
C LEU A 313 7.51 -20.40 5.54
N ALA A 314 6.27 -20.40 5.05
CA ALA A 314 5.56 -21.61 4.61
C ALA A 314 6.21 -22.31 3.40
N GLY A 315 7.06 -21.62 2.64
CA GLY A 315 7.83 -22.18 1.53
C GLY A 315 9.14 -22.84 1.95
N LEU A 316 9.58 -22.70 3.20
CA LEU A 316 10.80 -23.33 3.70
C LEU A 316 10.56 -24.77 4.17
N PRO A 317 11.56 -25.66 4.07
CA PRO A 317 11.53 -26.95 4.75
C PRO A 317 11.33 -26.80 6.27
N ARG A 318 10.54 -27.69 6.88
CA ARG A 318 10.33 -27.72 8.33
C ARG A 318 11.68 -27.86 9.06
N GLY A 319 11.97 -26.94 9.98
CA GLY A 319 13.24 -26.92 10.71
C GLY A 319 14.43 -26.36 9.93
N SER A 320 14.23 -25.76 8.75
CA SER A 320 15.26 -24.93 8.11
C SER A 320 15.73 -23.82 9.05
N PHE A 321 17.02 -23.45 8.97
CA PHE A 321 17.60 -22.28 9.64
C PHE A 321 17.94 -21.14 8.66
N GLN A 322 17.53 -21.27 7.38
CA GLN A 322 17.76 -20.26 6.35
C GLN A 322 16.95 -18.99 6.65
N CYS A 323 17.65 -17.85 6.69
CA CYS A 323 17.03 -16.53 6.75
C CYS A 323 16.54 -16.10 5.36
N ILE A 324 15.28 -15.69 5.25
CA ILE A 324 14.70 -15.16 4.01
C ILE A 324 15.12 -13.70 3.81
N SER A 325 15.97 -13.45 2.82
CA SER A 325 16.45 -12.12 2.45
C SER A 325 15.58 -11.45 1.38
N CYS A 326 15.25 -10.18 1.58
CA CYS A 326 14.33 -9.43 0.72
C CYS A 326 14.87 -8.04 0.36
N ALA A 327 14.92 -7.74 -0.94
CA ALA A 327 15.18 -6.39 -1.44
C ALA A 327 13.86 -5.68 -1.74
N VAL A 328 13.61 -4.51 -1.14
CA VAL A 328 12.45 -3.67 -1.45
C VAL A 328 12.92 -2.45 -2.25
N VAL A 329 12.42 -2.29 -3.46
CA VAL A 329 12.85 -1.28 -4.44
C VAL A 329 11.73 -0.26 -4.67
N GLY A 330 11.85 0.88 -4.00
CA GLY A 330 11.12 2.10 -4.30
C GLY A 330 11.69 2.81 -5.53
N ASN A 331 10.94 3.77 -6.08
CA ASN A 331 11.27 4.38 -7.38
C ASN A 331 12.10 5.67 -7.32
N GLY A 332 12.56 6.08 -6.14
CA GLY A 332 13.25 7.35 -5.92
C GLY A 332 14.55 7.51 -6.71
N GLY A 333 14.83 8.73 -7.19
CA GLY A 333 15.98 9.01 -8.05
C GLY A 333 17.37 8.76 -7.46
N ILE A 334 17.46 8.47 -6.16
CA ILE A 334 18.70 8.01 -5.50
C ILE A 334 19.26 6.71 -6.10
N LEU A 335 18.49 5.96 -6.92
CA LEU A 335 19.00 4.79 -7.64
C LEU A 335 19.66 5.08 -9.01
N ASN A 336 19.45 6.24 -9.63
CA ASN A 336 19.98 6.54 -10.98
C ASN A 336 21.52 6.66 -10.98
N ASN A 337 22.24 5.79 -11.69
CA ASN A 337 23.69 5.56 -11.57
C ASN A 337 24.11 5.23 -10.12
N SER A 338 23.50 4.21 -9.54
CA SER A 338 23.86 3.60 -8.24
C SER A 338 24.60 2.28 -8.38
N HIS A 339 24.44 1.59 -9.51
CA HIS A 339 24.94 0.23 -9.77
C HIS A 339 24.50 -0.84 -8.75
N MET A 340 23.40 -0.60 -8.02
CA MET A 340 22.90 -1.52 -6.98
C MET A 340 22.16 -2.75 -7.52
N GLY A 341 21.93 -2.86 -8.82
CA GLY A 341 21.10 -3.91 -9.42
C GLY A 341 21.60 -5.33 -9.16
N ARG A 342 22.92 -5.54 -9.09
CA ARG A 342 23.51 -6.84 -8.73
C ARG A 342 23.26 -7.22 -7.27
N GLU A 343 23.22 -6.24 -6.37
CA GLU A 343 22.97 -6.44 -4.94
C GLU A 343 21.47 -6.63 -4.66
N ILE A 344 20.61 -5.92 -5.40
CA ILE A 344 19.15 -6.13 -5.40
C ILE A 344 18.83 -7.56 -5.87
N ASP A 345 19.38 -7.97 -7.02
CA ASP A 345 19.13 -9.29 -7.61
C ASP A 345 19.78 -10.45 -6.83
N SER A 346 20.64 -10.20 -5.83
CA SER A 346 21.23 -11.24 -4.98
C SER A 346 20.43 -11.60 -3.71
N HIS A 347 19.31 -10.92 -3.44
CA HIS A 347 18.38 -11.29 -2.35
C HIS A 347 17.46 -12.44 -2.79
N ASP A 348 16.92 -13.25 -1.88
CA ASP A 348 16.02 -14.36 -2.22
C ASP A 348 14.77 -13.84 -2.97
N TYR A 349 14.16 -12.77 -2.45
CA TYR A 349 12.95 -12.15 -3.01
C TYR A 349 13.14 -10.65 -3.31
N VAL A 350 12.61 -10.18 -4.45
CA VAL A 350 12.64 -8.76 -4.83
C VAL A 350 11.22 -8.18 -4.91
N PHE A 351 10.97 -7.15 -4.10
CA PHE A 351 9.71 -6.41 -3.99
C PHE A 351 9.82 -5.09 -4.76
N ARG A 352 8.92 -4.83 -5.71
CA ARG A 352 8.85 -3.57 -6.50
C ARG A 352 7.45 -2.97 -6.45
N LEU A 353 7.28 -1.69 -6.83
CA LEU A 353 5.96 -1.07 -6.88
C LEU A 353 5.73 -0.06 -8.00
N SER A 354 4.44 0.17 -8.32
CA SER A 354 3.96 1.22 -9.22
C SER A 354 4.80 1.29 -10.52
N GLY A 355 5.27 2.46 -10.96
CA GLY A 355 6.10 2.61 -12.16
C GLY A 355 7.51 2.04 -12.01
N ALA A 356 7.66 0.73 -11.88
CA ALA A 356 8.93 0.03 -11.75
C ALA A 356 9.61 -0.16 -13.13
N VAL A 357 10.19 0.91 -13.68
CA VAL A 357 10.86 0.91 -14.99
C VAL A 357 12.21 0.17 -14.93
N ILE A 358 12.21 -1.15 -15.16
CA ILE A 358 13.46 -1.94 -15.21
C ILE A 358 14.27 -1.65 -16.48
N LYS A 359 13.62 -1.51 -17.65
CA LYS A 359 14.29 -1.47 -18.95
C LYS A 359 15.21 -0.26 -19.12
N GLY A 360 16.50 -0.49 -19.34
CA GLY A 360 17.54 0.53 -19.43
C GLY A 360 18.03 1.08 -18.08
N TYR A 361 17.66 0.43 -16.98
CA TYR A 361 18.07 0.74 -15.60
C TYR A 361 18.54 -0.52 -14.84
N GLU A 362 18.77 -1.63 -15.53
CA GLU A 362 19.05 -2.96 -14.97
C GLU A 362 20.29 -2.97 -14.07
N GLN A 363 21.31 -2.16 -14.39
CA GLN A 363 22.50 -2.02 -13.54
C GLN A 363 22.19 -1.35 -12.20
N ASP A 364 21.21 -0.44 -12.15
CA ASP A 364 20.86 0.33 -10.96
C ASP A 364 19.83 -0.36 -10.09
N VAL A 365 18.78 -0.91 -10.72
CA VAL A 365 17.60 -1.43 -10.01
C VAL A 365 17.46 -2.94 -10.09
N GLY A 366 18.30 -3.63 -10.84
CA GLY A 366 18.24 -5.07 -11.05
C GLY A 366 17.14 -5.48 -12.03
N THR A 367 17.03 -6.77 -12.25
CA THR A 367 16.14 -7.41 -13.22
C THR A 367 15.06 -8.27 -12.56
N ARG A 368 15.35 -8.85 -11.39
CA ARG A 368 14.44 -9.80 -10.73
C ARG A 368 13.25 -9.08 -10.10
N THR A 369 12.10 -9.75 -10.11
CA THR A 369 10.91 -9.36 -9.35
C THR A 369 10.25 -10.63 -8.84
N SER A 370 9.84 -10.62 -7.58
CA SER A 370 9.11 -11.71 -6.93
C SER A 370 7.76 -11.22 -6.40
N PHE A 371 7.71 -9.97 -5.93
CA PHE A 371 6.48 -9.29 -5.51
C PHE A 371 6.35 -7.95 -6.22
N TYR A 372 5.15 -7.64 -6.70
CA TYR A 372 4.82 -6.34 -7.30
C TYR A 372 3.62 -5.69 -6.59
N GLY A 373 3.88 -4.59 -5.88
CA GLY A 373 2.91 -3.81 -5.11
C GLY A 373 2.29 -2.65 -5.88
N PHE A 374 0.98 -2.51 -5.85
CA PHE A 374 0.30 -1.43 -6.57
C PHE A 374 -1.09 -1.13 -6.01
N THR A 375 -1.63 -0.02 -6.48
CA THR A 375 -3.04 0.35 -6.37
C THR A 375 -3.59 0.40 -7.80
N ALA A 376 -4.90 0.25 -7.99
CA ALA A 376 -5.48 0.31 -9.34
C ALA A 376 -5.20 1.68 -10.01
N PHE A 377 -4.99 2.73 -9.22
CA PHE A 377 -4.57 4.04 -9.71
C PHE A 377 -3.08 4.09 -10.06
N SER A 378 -2.20 3.64 -9.15
CA SER A 378 -0.76 3.75 -9.36
C SER A 378 -0.28 2.88 -10.54
N LEU A 379 -0.89 1.71 -10.76
CA LEU A 379 -0.65 0.87 -11.93
C LEU A 379 -1.14 1.54 -13.22
N THR A 380 -2.41 1.95 -13.30
CA THR A 380 -2.97 2.54 -14.54
C THR A 380 -2.27 3.85 -14.94
N GLN A 381 -1.94 4.71 -13.97
CA GLN A 381 -1.19 5.95 -14.22
C GLN A 381 0.24 5.66 -14.69
N SER A 382 0.90 4.65 -14.11
CA SER A 382 2.24 4.23 -14.53
C SER A 382 2.24 3.70 -15.97
N LEU A 383 1.25 2.88 -16.34
CA LEU A 383 1.10 2.37 -17.72
C LEU A 383 0.91 3.51 -18.73
N LEU A 384 0.04 4.49 -18.39
CA LEU A 384 -0.23 5.65 -19.24
C LEU A 384 1.03 6.52 -19.45
N ILE A 385 1.73 6.89 -18.36
CA ILE A 385 2.80 7.90 -18.36
C ILE A 385 4.16 7.29 -18.71
N LEU A 386 4.38 6.00 -18.46
CA LEU A 386 5.68 5.34 -18.55
C LEU A 386 5.72 4.21 -19.61
N GLY A 387 4.64 3.92 -20.33
CA GLY A 387 4.61 2.95 -21.43
C GLY A 387 5.57 3.26 -22.60
N SER A 388 5.83 4.55 -22.84
CA SER A 388 6.88 5.03 -23.75
C SER A 388 8.30 4.85 -23.19
N ARG A 389 8.45 4.87 -21.85
CA ARG A 389 9.71 4.62 -21.12
C ARG A 389 9.97 3.14 -20.85
N GLY A 390 9.09 2.24 -21.29
CA GLY A 390 9.25 0.78 -21.20
C GLY A 390 8.31 0.07 -20.22
N PHE A 391 7.57 0.79 -19.37
CA PHE A 391 6.61 0.20 -18.43
C PHE A 391 5.24 0.01 -19.10
N ARG A 392 5.12 -1.02 -19.94
CA ARG A 392 3.92 -1.29 -20.77
C ARG A 392 2.93 -2.27 -20.15
N HIS A 393 3.32 -2.89 -19.05
CA HIS A 393 2.59 -3.89 -18.27
C HIS A 393 3.21 -3.90 -16.86
N ALA A 394 2.54 -4.51 -15.89
CA ALA A 394 3.16 -4.90 -14.63
C ALA A 394 4.34 -5.87 -14.89
N PRO A 395 5.28 -6.05 -13.95
CA PRO A 395 6.32 -7.07 -14.06
C PRO A 395 5.73 -8.45 -14.35
N LEU A 396 6.26 -9.13 -15.37
CA LEU A 396 5.82 -10.44 -15.84
C LEU A 396 6.82 -11.52 -15.41
N GLY A 397 6.32 -12.66 -14.94
CA GLY A 397 7.17 -13.77 -14.53
C GLY A 397 6.36 -14.93 -13.95
N LYS A 398 6.85 -16.16 -14.16
CA LYS A 398 6.15 -17.39 -13.78
C LYS A 398 6.00 -17.62 -12.27
N ASP A 399 6.56 -16.76 -11.43
CA ASP A 399 6.55 -16.87 -9.96
C ASP A 399 6.26 -15.53 -9.25
N ILE A 400 5.84 -14.50 -10.00
CA ILE A 400 5.51 -13.19 -9.43
C ILE A 400 4.19 -13.24 -8.68
N ARG A 401 4.18 -12.66 -7.48
CA ARG A 401 2.98 -12.41 -6.67
C ARG A 401 2.60 -10.93 -6.73
N TYR A 402 1.35 -10.67 -7.07
CA TYR A 402 0.78 -9.34 -7.22
C TYR A 402 0.15 -8.91 -5.89
N LEU A 403 0.57 -7.77 -5.36
CA LEU A 403 0.19 -7.24 -4.05
C LEU A 403 -0.68 -5.99 -4.23
N HIS A 404 -2.01 -6.15 -4.17
CA HIS A 404 -2.96 -5.07 -4.43
C HIS A 404 -3.42 -4.41 -3.11
N PHE A 405 -2.99 -3.17 -2.91
CA PHE A 405 -3.44 -2.29 -1.83
C PHE A 405 -4.77 -1.61 -2.23
N LEU A 406 -5.83 -1.82 -1.44
CA LEU A 406 -7.20 -1.44 -1.78
C LEU A 406 -7.56 -0.05 -1.21
N GLU A 407 -7.54 0.99 -2.04
CA GLU A 407 -7.66 2.38 -1.57
C GLU A 407 -9.09 2.93 -1.52
N GLY A 408 -10.07 2.12 -1.93
CA GLY A 408 -11.50 2.46 -1.92
C GLY A 408 -12.23 1.93 -3.14
N LEU A 409 -13.41 2.49 -3.42
CA LEU A 409 -14.34 2.01 -4.44
C LEU A 409 -13.69 1.67 -5.79
N ARG A 410 -12.78 2.53 -6.25
CA ARG A 410 -12.00 2.37 -7.49
C ARG A 410 -11.29 1.02 -7.60
N ASP A 411 -10.71 0.54 -6.50
CA ASP A 411 -9.96 -0.71 -6.46
C ASP A 411 -10.91 -1.92 -6.50
N TYR A 412 -12.07 -1.85 -5.84
CA TYR A 412 -13.10 -2.88 -5.95
C TYR A 412 -13.78 -2.90 -7.34
N GLU A 413 -13.94 -1.75 -8.00
CA GLU A 413 -14.38 -1.66 -9.40
C GLU A 413 -13.33 -2.21 -10.37
N TRP A 414 -12.02 -2.03 -10.08
CA TRP A 414 -10.92 -2.68 -10.81
C TRP A 414 -10.95 -4.21 -10.64
N LEU A 415 -11.12 -4.71 -9.41
CA LEU A 415 -11.23 -6.15 -9.13
C LEU A 415 -12.45 -6.76 -9.84
N GLU A 416 -13.60 -6.08 -9.85
CA GLU A 416 -14.79 -6.56 -10.56
C GLU A 416 -14.55 -6.65 -12.08
N ALA A 417 -13.95 -5.62 -12.68
CA ALA A 417 -13.61 -5.63 -14.10
C ALA A 417 -12.53 -6.67 -14.45
N LEU A 418 -11.56 -6.91 -13.55
CA LEU A 418 -10.54 -7.95 -13.66
C LEU A 418 -11.16 -9.36 -13.63
N LEU A 419 -12.06 -9.62 -12.68
CA LEU A 419 -12.76 -10.90 -12.51
C LEU A 419 -13.79 -11.19 -13.62
N LEU A 420 -14.30 -10.17 -14.30
CA LEU A 420 -15.24 -10.29 -15.42
C LEU A 420 -14.56 -10.22 -16.80
N ASN A 421 -13.26 -9.96 -16.86
CA ASN A 421 -12.51 -9.67 -18.10
C ASN A 421 -13.13 -8.51 -18.93
N GLN A 422 -13.59 -7.47 -18.25
CA GLN A 422 -14.31 -6.34 -18.84
C GLN A 422 -13.48 -5.05 -18.81
N THR A 423 -13.76 -4.17 -19.78
CA THR A 423 -13.18 -2.82 -19.81
C THR A 423 -13.76 -1.97 -18.68
N LEU A 424 -12.94 -1.08 -18.11
CA LEU A 424 -13.39 -0.15 -17.08
C LEU A 424 -14.33 0.93 -17.64
N VAL A 425 -15.63 0.64 -17.56
CA VAL A 425 -16.74 1.50 -18.03
C VAL A 425 -17.45 2.27 -16.90
N LYS A 426 -17.11 2.02 -15.64
CA LYS A 426 -17.66 2.73 -14.47
C LYS A 426 -16.96 4.08 -14.27
N LYS A 427 -17.48 4.91 -13.35
CA LYS A 427 -16.99 6.29 -13.13
C LYS A 427 -15.53 6.36 -12.67
N SER A 428 -15.02 5.35 -11.97
CA SER A 428 -13.59 5.26 -11.64
C SER A 428 -12.80 4.73 -12.83
N LEU A 429 -11.62 5.32 -13.11
CA LEU A 429 -10.66 4.86 -14.12
C LEU A 429 -11.18 4.74 -15.58
N PHE A 430 -12.34 5.32 -15.91
CA PHE A 430 -12.90 5.33 -17.28
C PHE A 430 -11.95 5.84 -18.38
N TRP A 431 -10.94 6.63 -18.00
CA TRP A 431 -9.91 7.15 -18.89
C TRP A 431 -8.87 6.10 -19.30
N PHE A 432 -8.70 5.02 -18.52
CA PHE A 432 -7.77 3.93 -18.83
C PHE A 432 -8.22 3.13 -20.06
N ARG A 433 -9.54 2.96 -20.27
CA ARG A 433 -10.19 2.32 -21.43
C ARG A 433 -9.75 0.89 -21.80
N HIS A 434 -8.83 0.30 -21.05
CA HIS A 434 -8.34 -1.06 -21.19
C HIS A 434 -9.02 -2.02 -20.18
N ARG A 435 -8.84 -3.32 -20.40
CA ARG A 435 -9.26 -4.37 -19.44
C ARG A 435 -8.16 -4.52 -18.38
N PRO A 436 -8.47 -4.66 -17.08
CA PRO A 436 -7.46 -4.86 -16.04
C PRO A 436 -6.49 -6.03 -16.29
N GLN A 437 -6.95 -7.10 -16.95
CA GLN A 437 -6.11 -8.25 -17.29
C GLN A 437 -4.99 -7.89 -18.29
N GLU A 438 -5.18 -6.90 -19.17
CA GLU A 438 -4.17 -6.46 -20.14
C GLU A 438 -2.91 -5.86 -19.47
N ALA A 439 -3.04 -5.38 -18.23
CA ALA A 439 -1.91 -4.93 -17.42
C ALA A 439 -1.00 -6.07 -16.94
N PHE A 440 -1.46 -7.32 -16.95
CA PHE A 440 -0.73 -8.50 -16.45
C PHE A 440 -0.45 -9.54 -17.54
N GLN A 441 -1.06 -9.41 -18.73
CA GLN A 441 -0.90 -10.32 -19.86
C GLN A 441 -1.14 -11.78 -19.44
N GLU A 442 -0.39 -12.74 -19.99
CA GLU A 442 -0.54 -14.18 -19.68
C GLU A 442 -0.01 -14.55 -18.28
N ALA A 443 0.61 -13.62 -17.56
CA ALA A 443 1.17 -13.85 -16.22
C ALA A 443 0.12 -13.76 -15.08
N LEU A 444 -1.12 -13.35 -15.38
CA LEU A 444 -2.20 -13.28 -14.38
C LEU A 444 -2.61 -14.70 -13.92
N GLN A 445 -2.32 -15.02 -12.66
CA GLN A 445 -2.77 -16.24 -11.98
C GLN A 445 -3.40 -15.84 -10.64
N MET A 446 -4.63 -16.31 -10.37
CA MET A 446 -5.46 -15.77 -9.28
C MET A 446 -4.98 -16.18 -7.89
N ASP A 447 -4.30 -17.32 -7.74
CA ASP A 447 -3.61 -17.77 -6.52
C ASP A 447 -2.41 -16.88 -6.14
N ARG A 448 -2.02 -15.98 -7.03
CA ARG A 448 -0.88 -15.06 -6.89
C ARG A 448 -1.30 -13.60 -6.85
N TYR A 449 -2.59 -13.30 -7.04
CA TYR A 449 -3.15 -11.97 -6.90
C TYR A 449 -3.67 -11.81 -5.47
N LEU A 450 -2.84 -11.24 -4.61
CA LEU A 450 -3.09 -11.15 -3.18
C LEU A 450 -3.60 -9.75 -2.82
N LEU A 451 -4.76 -9.68 -2.18
CA LEU A 451 -5.33 -8.45 -1.64
C LEU A 451 -4.78 -8.21 -0.24
N LEU A 452 -4.31 -7.01 0.09
CA LEU A 452 -3.81 -6.73 1.44
C LEU A 452 -4.98 -6.47 2.42
N HIS A 453 -4.87 -7.01 3.63
CA HIS A 453 -5.93 -6.93 4.63
C HIS A 453 -6.06 -5.49 5.19
N PRO A 454 -7.27 -4.92 5.34
CA PRO A 454 -7.45 -3.55 5.84
C PRO A 454 -6.82 -3.32 7.23
N ASP A 455 -6.85 -4.32 8.11
CA ASP A 455 -6.17 -4.24 9.42
C ASP A 455 -4.65 -4.15 9.31
N LEU A 456 -4.02 -4.80 8.32
CA LEU A 456 -2.58 -4.66 8.09
C LEU A 456 -2.23 -3.18 7.78
N LEU A 457 -3.12 -2.50 7.06
CA LEU A 457 -2.96 -1.10 6.70
C LEU A 457 -3.31 -0.16 7.87
N ARG A 458 -4.32 -0.50 8.70
CA ARG A 458 -4.60 0.17 10.00
C ARG A 458 -3.40 0.07 10.93
N TYR A 459 -2.82 -1.13 11.05
CA TYR A 459 -1.65 -1.42 11.88
C TYR A 459 -0.44 -0.57 11.47
N MET A 460 -0.13 -0.50 10.17
CA MET A 460 0.94 0.35 9.63
C MET A 460 0.70 1.84 9.94
N LYS A 461 -0.54 2.31 9.75
CA LYS A 461 -0.98 3.68 10.09
C LYS A 461 -0.82 3.96 11.58
N ASN A 462 -1.35 3.11 12.47
CA ASN A 462 -1.39 3.36 13.91
C ASN A 462 -0.03 3.22 14.59
N ARG A 463 0.70 2.12 14.33
CA ARG A 463 1.93 1.77 15.08
C ARG A 463 3.19 2.44 14.54
N PHE A 464 3.21 2.91 13.28
CA PHE A 464 4.43 3.46 12.65
C PHE A 464 4.23 4.81 11.95
N LEU A 465 3.10 5.03 11.29
CA LEU A 465 2.89 6.16 10.36
C LEU A 465 1.65 6.98 10.70
N ARG A 466 1.45 7.32 11.99
CA ARG A 466 0.29 8.08 12.48
C ARG A 466 0.52 9.59 12.31
N SER A 467 0.35 10.10 11.07
CA SER A 467 0.59 11.51 10.76
C SER A 467 -0.46 12.45 11.36
N LYS A 468 -0.04 13.69 11.64
CA LYS A 468 -0.90 14.77 12.16
C LYS A 468 -2.04 15.14 11.20
N THR A 469 -1.97 14.80 9.92
CA THR A 469 -3.08 14.98 8.95
C THR A 469 -4.37 14.28 9.39
N LEU A 470 -4.27 13.17 10.13
CA LEU A 470 -5.42 12.47 10.73
C LEU A 470 -6.20 13.35 11.72
N ASN A 471 -5.57 14.35 12.33
CA ASN A 471 -6.21 15.28 13.27
C ASN A 471 -6.85 16.49 12.56
N THR A 472 -7.11 16.41 11.25
CA THR A 472 -7.59 17.53 10.42
C THR A 472 -8.73 17.09 9.48
N ALA A 473 -9.42 18.03 8.85
CA ALA A 473 -10.45 17.74 7.85
C ALA A 473 -9.94 16.94 6.63
N HIS A 474 -8.62 16.86 6.44
CA HIS A 474 -7.98 16.06 5.38
C HIS A 474 -7.69 14.60 5.79
N TRP A 475 -8.12 14.16 6.99
CA TRP A 475 -7.89 12.80 7.50
C TRP A 475 -8.24 11.70 6.50
N ARG A 476 -9.36 11.85 5.78
CA ARG A 476 -9.84 10.94 4.72
C ARG A 476 -8.84 10.72 3.57
N LEU A 477 -7.90 11.64 3.37
CA LEU A 477 -6.91 11.60 2.30
C LEU A 477 -5.62 10.92 2.75
N TYR A 478 -5.36 10.81 4.06
CA TYR A 478 -4.07 10.38 4.55
C TYR A 478 -3.86 8.87 4.45
N ARG A 479 -2.81 8.48 3.74
CA ARG A 479 -2.21 7.14 3.77
C ARG A 479 -0.69 7.18 3.69
N PRO A 480 0.00 6.17 4.23
CA PRO A 480 1.36 5.87 3.80
C PRO A 480 1.45 5.75 2.27
N THR A 481 2.61 6.08 1.71
CA THR A 481 2.90 5.81 0.30
C THR A 481 2.81 4.31 0.02
N THR A 482 2.53 3.94 -1.23
CA THR A 482 2.53 2.51 -1.63
C THR A 482 3.91 1.87 -1.42
N GLY A 483 4.99 2.67 -1.42
CA GLY A 483 6.34 2.23 -1.05
C GLY A 483 6.45 1.89 0.43
N ALA A 484 5.93 2.76 1.31
CA ALA A 484 5.88 2.51 2.75
C ALA A 484 5.09 1.26 3.10
N LEU A 485 3.91 1.08 2.50
CA LEU A 485 3.08 -0.11 2.70
C LEU A 485 3.82 -1.37 2.23
N LEU A 486 4.51 -1.35 1.09
CA LEU A 486 5.29 -2.49 0.60
C LEU A 486 6.47 -2.83 1.50
N LEU A 487 7.22 -1.83 1.99
CA LEU A 487 8.35 -2.03 2.89
C LEU A 487 7.91 -2.61 4.23
N LEU A 488 6.82 -2.10 4.82
CA LEU A 488 6.26 -2.65 6.05
C LEU A 488 5.62 -4.04 5.82
N THR A 489 5.11 -4.35 4.63
CA THR A 489 4.68 -5.71 4.26
C THR A 489 5.87 -6.67 4.18
N ALA A 490 7.02 -6.23 3.65
CA ALA A 490 8.23 -7.04 3.63
C ALA A 490 8.77 -7.35 5.04
N LEU A 491 8.65 -6.41 6.00
CA LEU A 491 8.98 -6.67 7.42
C LEU A 491 8.12 -7.79 8.05
N GLN A 492 6.91 -8.00 7.56
CA GLN A 492 6.02 -9.06 8.04
C GLN A 492 6.32 -10.43 7.41
N LEU A 493 6.75 -10.44 6.14
CA LEU A 493 6.98 -11.67 5.36
C LEU A 493 8.42 -12.21 5.43
N CYS A 494 9.42 -11.35 5.63
CA CYS A 494 10.83 -11.68 5.47
C CYS A 494 11.61 -11.69 6.79
N ASP A 495 12.77 -12.35 6.82
CA ASP A 495 13.68 -12.31 7.95
C ASP A 495 14.68 -11.15 7.86
N GLN A 496 15.18 -10.84 6.67
CA GLN A 496 16.14 -9.74 6.45
C GLN A 496 15.64 -8.84 5.32
N VAL A 497 15.68 -7.51 5.53
CA VAL A 497 15.13 -6.53 4.59
C VAL A 497 16.14 -5.43 4.25
N SER A 498 16.48 -5.31 2.97
CA SER A 498 17.20 -4.17 2.39
C SER A 498 16.22 -3.23 1.69
N ALA A 499 16.33 -1.92 1.93
CA ALA A 499 15.47 -0.90 1.34
C ALA A 499 16.24 0.00 0.37
N TYR A 500 15.81 0.04 -0.89
CA TYR A 500 16.44 0.73 -2.01
C TYR A 500 15.47 1.75 -2.63
N GLY A 501 15.96 2.92 -3.05
CA GLY A 501 15.10 3.92 -3.72
C GLY A 501 14.02 4.56 -2.83
N PHE A 502 14.15 4.42 -1.51
CA PHE A 502 13.32 5.09 -0.51
C PHE A 502 13.83 6.51 -0.23
N ILE A 503 12.96 7.35 0.32
CA ILE A 503 13.32 8.73 0.66
C ILE A 503 14.30 8.77 1.84
N THR A 504 15.41 9.49 1.66
CA THR A 504 16.47 9.69 2.67
C THR A 504 16.64 11.16 3.02
N GLU A 505 17.50 11.45 3.97
CA GLU A 505 18.11 12.78 4.08
C GLU A 505 18.96 13.07 2.83
N GLY A 506 19.03 14.34 2.40
CA GLY A 506 19.70 14.71 1.15
C GLY A 506 18.99 14.24 -0.14
N HIS A 507 17.69 13.91 -0.09
CA HIS A 507 16.91 13.43 -1.24
C HIS A 507 16.84 14.44 -2.39
N GLU A 508 16.84 15.73 -2.08
CA GLU A 508 16.74 16.86 -2.99
C GLU A 508 17.91 16.98 -3.98
N ARG A 509 19.00 16.24 -3.73
CA ARG A 509 20.14 16.07 -4.66
C ARG A 509 19.80 15.19 -5.87
N PHE A 510 18.71 14.43 -5.81
CA PHE A 510 18.29 13.49 -6.84
C PHE A 510 16.99 13.94 -7.49
N SER A 511 16.71 13.42 -8.68
CA SER A 511 15.38 13.58 -9.29
C SER A 511 14.34 12.80 -8.48
N ASP A 512 13.08 13.14 -8.67
CA ASP A 512 11.94 12.44 -8.08
C ASP A 512 11.98 10.93 -8.34
N HIS A 513 12.11 10.54 -9.62
CA HIS A 513 12.22 9.12 -10.04
C HIS A 513 13.57 8.81 -10.70
N TYR A 514 14.08 7.57 -10.56
CA TYR A 514 15.36 7.18 -11.18
C TYR A 514 15.33 7.16 -12.70
N TYR A 515 14.14 6.96 -13.28
CA TYR A 515 13.90 6.96 -14.73
C TYR A 515 13.54 8.32 -15.34
N ASP A 516 13.75 9.42 -14.60
CA ASP A 516 13.58 10.76 -15.14
C ASP A 516 14.80 11.22 -15.95
N LYS A 517 14.52 11.71 -17.17
CA LYS A 517 15.53 12.18 -18.14
C LYS A 517 15.95 13.64 -17.91
N SER A 518 15.26 14.34 -17.01
CA SER A 518 15.55 15.70 -16.54
C SER A 518 15.20 15.76 -15.06
N TRP A 519 15.96 16.51 -14.25
CA TRP A 519 15.68 16.60 -12.81
C TRP A 519 14.26 17.12 -12.53
N LYS A 520 13.56 16.44 -11.63
CA LYS A 520 12.30 16.87 -11.04
C LYS A 520 12.41 16.89 -9.53
N ARG A 521 11.73 17.84 -8.90
CA ARG A 521 11.55 17.90 -7.45
C ARG A 521 10.51 16.87 -6.98
N THR A 522 10.80 16.09 -5.95
CA THR A 522 9.77 15.33 -5.23
C THR A 522 8.78 16.27 -4.55
N ILE A 523 7.48 16.09 -4.83
CA ILE A 523 6.40 16.91 -4.29
C ILE A 523 5.73 16.14 -3.14
N PHE A 524 5.69 16.74 -1.96
CA PHE A 524 5.07 16.13 -0.77
C PHE A 524 3.58 16.47 -0.76
N TYR A 525 2.76 15.60 -1.35
CA TYR A 525 1.31 15.74 -1.37
C TYR A 525 0.68 15.42 -0.01
N ILE A 526 -0.42 16.11 0.34
CA ILE A 526 -1.07 16.05 1.67
C ILE A 526 -1.65 14.67 2.03
N ASN A 527 -1.87 13.82 1.03
CA ASN A 527 -2.26 12.42 1.22
C ASN A 527 -1.14 11.55 1.82
N HIS A 528 0.11 12.03 1.88
CA HIS A 528 1.27 11.30 2.40
C HIS A 528 2.06 12.13 3.42
N ASP A 529 2.84 11.45 4.26
CA ASP A 529 3.81 12.11 5.15
C ASP A 529 5.22 11.57 4.92
N PHE A 530 5.81 12.01 3.81
CA PHE A 530 7.19 11.71 3.43
C PHE A 530 8.22 12.10 4.51
N LYS A 531 7.91 13.03 5.43
CA LYS A 531 8.80 13.37 6.54
C LYS A 531 8.75 12.29 7.62
N LEU A 532 7.56 11.84 7.98
CA LEU A 532 7.34 10.74 8.92
C LEU A 532 7.91 9.42 8.38
N GLU A 533 7.65 9.09 7.12
CA GLU A 533 8.24 7.92 6.44
C GLU A 533 9.77 7.95 6.44
N ARG A 534 10.39 9.06 6.02
CA ARG A 534 11.85 9.24 6.07
C ARG A 534 12.42 9.04 7.47
N THR A 535 11.70 9.49 8.50
CA THR A 535 12.10 9.38 9.91
C THR A 535 12.01 7.93 10.38
N LEU A 536 10.96 7.21 9.98
CA LEU A 536 10.79 5.79 10.23
C LEU A 536 11.89 4.93 9.57
N TRP A 537 12.21 5.18 8.29
CA TRP A 537 13.27 4.44 7.59
C TRP A 537 14.64 4.66 8.25
N LYS A 538 14.92 5.89 8.70
CA LYS A 538 16.12 6.16 9.50
C LYS A 538 16.09 5.39 10.83
N ARG A 539 15.00 5.42 11.59
CA ARG A 539 14.94 4.71 12.89
C ARG A 539 15.09 3.20 12.74
N LEU A 540 14.43 2.58 11.76
CA LEU A 540 14.58 1.14 11.47
C LEU A 540 16.01 0.76 11.05
N GLN A 541 16.73 1.65 10.38
CA GLN A 541 18.15 1.49 10.06
C GLN A 541 19.04 1.69 11.30
N ASP A 542 18.77 2.69 12.14
CA ASP A 542 19.54 2.96 13.36
C ASP A 542 19.38 1.82 14.39
N GLU A 543 18.23 1.14 14.40
CA GLU A 543 17.91 -0.03 15.24
C GLU A 543 18.37 -1.37 14.63
N GLY A 544 19.01 -1.37 13.44
CA GLY A 544 19.50 -2.60 12.79
C GLY A 544 18.41 -3.54 12.24
N ILE A 545 17.18 -3.05 12.10
CA ILE A 545 16.00 -3.82 11.63
C ILE A 545 16.01 -3.95 10.11
N ILE A 546 16.44 -2.89 9.41
CA ILE A 546 16.61 -2.88 7.95
C ILE A 546 18.00 -2.37 7.58
N ARG A 547 18.45 -2.71 6.36
CA ARG A 547 19.57 -2.04 5.70
C ARG A 547 19.03 -1.03 4.68
N LEU A 548 19.07 0.26 5.01
CA LEU A 548 18.61 1.35 4.16
C LEU A 548 19.74 1.84 3.26
N TYR A 549 19.61 1.65 1.95
CA TYR A 549 20.53 2.21 0.96
C TYR A 549 20.52 3.74 1.04
N ARG A 550 21.72 4.32 1.17
CA ARG A 550 21.97 5.76 1.24
C ARG A 550 23.21 6.07 0.43
N ARG A 551 23.19 7.17 -0.34
CA ARG A 551 24.41 7.69 -0.97
C ARG A 551 25.18 8.60 -0.02
N PRO A 552 26.52 8.54 0.00
CA PRO A 552 27.35 9.49 0.73
C PRO A 552 26.91 10.94 0.51
N VAL A 553 26.95 11.73 1.57
CA VAL A 553 26.97 13.19 1.45
C VAL A 553 28.43 13.55 1.27
N ALA A 554 28.85 13.85 0.04
CA ALA A 554 30.13 14.50 -0.17
C ALA A 554 30.12 15.81 0.64
N PRO A 555 31.16 16.08 1.46
CA PRO A 555 31.30 17.39 2.09
C PRO A 555 31.21 18.47 1.01
N LYS A 556 30.63 19.64 1.34
CA LYS A 556 30.90 20.81 0.51
C LYS A 556 32.42 21.00 0.47
N PRO A 557 33.05 21.19 -0.69
CA PRO A 557 34.46 21.55 -0.72
C PRO A 557 34.62 22.84 0.07
N THR A 558 35.55 22.85 1.02
CA THR A 558 36.01 24.09 1.65
C THR A 558 36.75 24.86 0.56
N ILE A 559 36.22 26.03 0.20
CA ILE A 559 36.83 26.99 -0.73
C ILE A 559 37.71 27.94 0.09
#